data_AF-A0A7Y7D8S6-F1
#
_entry.id   AF-A0A7Y7D8S6-F1
#
_cell.length_a   1.000
_cell.length_b   1.000
_cell.length_c   1.000
_cell.angle_alpha   90.00
_cell.angle_beta   90.00
_cell.angle_gamma   90.00
#
_symmetry.space_group_name_H-M   'P 1'
#
loop_
_entity.id
_entity.type
_entity.pdbx_description
1 polymer ?
#
loop_
_entity_poly.entity_id
_entity_poly.type
_entity_poly.pdbx_seq_one_letter_code
_entity_poly.pdbx_strand_id
1 'polypeptide(L)'
;MRRRQRQDALRRVSRLSPPEPDGISAQRTPAEDQECFAESLRQSFGNRYSPELGLYAYGPFQPGLPQGVRRATQRNEAQVHRQLSRQRITVDFSLIPVKDQHGQVLFLLPEGRDITEKVEAEALIARKNRELQKLQATAEKARAVSDALLLNILPSPIAERLKARPGPASSRSHDIIADHFDEVSVLFADLVDFTRFSACMCPEQLVALLNDLFSTFDAITETHGLEKIKTIGDTYMAAAGLPIPIPDHAVRTAQMALDMLDALQDFNRRHEHLLQLRIGIHSGSVVAGVIGKRKFTYDLWGETVNTASRMESHGVVGRIQISDATRERLDDRFLLQERGLIDVKGMGQFHTWFLSGRRCV
;
A
#
# COMPACT_ATOMS: atom_id res chain seq x y z
N MET A 1 -10.47 3.95 -55.69
CA MET A 1 -9.21 4.69 -55.93
C MET A 1 -7.99 4.18 -55.11
N ARG A 2 -7.95 2.92 -54.64
CA ARG A 2 -6.76 2.32 -53.96
C ARG A 2 -6.45 0.87 -54.39
N ARG A 3 -6.74 0.52 -55.65
CA ARG A 3 -6.33 -0.77 -56.26
C ARG A 3 -5.59 -0.63 -57.59
N ARG A 4 -5.46 0.58 -58.16
CA ARG A 4 -4.69 0.84 -59.40
C ARG A 4 -3.26 1.34 -59.19
N GLN A 5 -2.86 1.73 -57.96
CA GLN A 5 -1.48 2.17 -57.67
C GLN A 5 -0.50 1.02 -57.31
N ARG A 6 -0.96 -0.24 -57.30
CA ARG A 6 -0.11 -1.40 -56.93
C ARG A 6 0.30 -2.27 -58.13
N GLN A 7 -0.19 -1.97 -59.35
CA GLN A 7 0.15 -2.71 -60.57
C GLN A 7 1.21 -2.02 -61.46
N ASP A 8 1.50 -0.73 -61.24
CA ASP A 8 2.51 0.00 -62.04
C ASP A 8 3.95 -0.07 -61.50
N ALA A 9 4.16 -0.59 -60.28
CA ALA A 9 5.50 -0.81 -59.73
C ALA A 9 6.15 -2.14 -60.20
N LEU A 10 5.39 -3.04 -60.82
CA LEU A 10 5.87 -4.36 -61.26
C LEU A 10 6.22 -4.44 -62.76
N ARG A 11 6.27 -3.31 -63.47
CA ARG A 11 6.61 -3.25 -64.92
C ARG A 11 7.83 -2.38 -65.27
N ARG A 12 8.68 -2.01 -64.31
CA ARG A 12 9.86 -1.16 -64.56
C ARG A 12 11.22 -1.76 -64.18
N VAL A 13 11.34 -3.08 -64.07
CA VAL A 13 12.66 -3.74 -63.98
C VAL A 13 12.71 -4.99 -64.88
N SER A 14 12.14 -4.87 -66.07
CA SER A 14 12.30 -5.84 -67.17
C SER A 14 12.89 -5.11 -68.37
N ARG A 15 14.15 -4.69 -68.20
CA ARG A 15 15.11 -4.30 -69.25
C ARG A 15 16.40 -3.96 -68.52
N LEU A 16 17.32 -4.91 -68.47
CA LEU A 16 18.78 -4.74 -68.53
C LEU A 16 19.36 -6.15 -68.58
N SER A 17 19.97 -6.48 -69.72
CA SER A 17 20.69 -7.73 -69.98
C SER A 17 21.81 -7.93 -68.96
N PRO A 18 22.20 -9.18 -68.64
CA PRO A 18 23.34 -9.43 -67.78
C PRO A 18 24.63 -8.91 -68.45
N PRO A 19 25.56 -8.28 -67.73
CA PRO A 19 26.91 -8.07 -68.22
C PRO A 19 27.65 -9.42 -68.26
N GLU A 20 28.46 -9.62 -69.29
CA GLU A 20 29.40 -10.75 -69.39
C GLU A 20 30.43 -10.72 -68.22
N PRO A 21 30.98 -11.88 -67.84
CA PRO A 21 31.80 -11.99 -66.65
C PRO A 21 33.28 -11.72 -66.98
N ASP A 22 33.80 -10.58 -66.54
CA ASP A 22 35.24 -10.36 -66.44
C ASP A 22 35.66 -10.33 -64.97
N GLY A 23 36.63 -11.19 -64.63
CA GLY A 23 37.50 -11.00 -63.46
C GLY A 23 37.15 -11.83 -62.21
N ILE A 24 37.63 -13.07 -62.18
CA ILE A 24 37.69 -13.93 -60.99
C ILE A 24 38.56 -13.30 -59.89
N SER A 25 38.05 -13.19 -58.66
CA SER A 25 38.88 -13.41 -57.46
C SER A 25 38.07 -14.09 -56.34
N ALA A 26 38.32 -15.40 -56.22
CA ALA A 26 38.04 -16.30 -55.10
C ALA A 26 36.62 -16.28 -54.49
N GLN A 27 35.70 -16.97 -55.15
CA GLN A 27 34.55 -17.58 -54.46
C GLN A 27 35.09 -18.62 -53.48
N ARG A 28 34.70 -18.54 -52.20
CA ARG A 28 34.96 -19.63 -51.27
C ARG A 28 34.23 -20.88 -51.76
N THR A 29 34.94 -21.99 -51.77
CA THR A 29 34.41 -23.28 -52.19
C THR A 29 33.41 -23.79 -51.15
N PRO A 30 32.45 -24.65 -51.53
CA PRO A 30 31.54 -25.32 -50.59
C PRO A 30 32.26 -26.03 -49.43
N ALA A 31 33.52 -26.40 -49.61
CA ALA A 31 34.38 -26.97 -48.57
C ALA A 31 34.82 -25.94 -47.52
N GLU A 32 35.08 -24.69 -47.91
CA GLU A 32 35.48 -23.60 -46.99
C GLU A 32 34.28 -23.10 -46.15
N ASP A 33 33.07 -23.17 -46.70
CA ASP A 33 31.82 -22.89 -45.95
C ASP A 33 31.49 -24.04 -44.97
N GLN A 34 31.79 -25.29 -45.34
CA GLN A 34 31.69 -26.46 -44.44
C GLN A 34 32.69 -26.38 -43.29
N GLU A 35 33.91 -25.91 -43.53
CA GLU A 35 34.92 -25.69 -42.48
C GLU A 35 34.51 -24.59 -41.51
N CYS A 36 33.98 -23.46 -42.00
CA CYS A 36 33.51 -22.37 -41.15
C CYS A 36 32.32 -22.80 -40.25
N PHE A 37 31.44 -23.66 -40.78
CA PHE A 37 30.34 -24.26 -40.02
C PHE A 37 30.83 -25.28 -38.99
N ALA A 38 31.79 -26.13 -39.36
CA ALA A 38 32.43 -27.09 -38.46
C ALA A 38 33.22 -26.39 -37.35
N GLU A 39 33.86 -25.25 -37.60
CA GLU A 39 34.55 -24.44 -36.58
C GLU A 39 33.57 -23.81 -35.58
N SER A 40 32.43 -23.30 -36.03
CA SER A 40 31.36 -22.80 -35.14
C SER A 40 30.78 -23.90 -34.24
N LEU A 41 30.68 -25.13 -34.76
CA LEU A 41 30.29 -26.30 -33.98
C LEU A 41 31.40 -26.73 -33.01
N ARG A 42 32.67 -26.72 -33.41
CA ARG A 42 33.79 -27.00 -32.48
C ARG A 42 33.87 -25.99 -31.34
N GLN A 43 33.63 -24.71 -31.59
CA GLN A 43 33.60 -23.67 -30.55
C GLN A 43 32.43 -23.84 -29.58
N SER A 44 31.25 -24.25 -30.06
CA SER A 44 30.06 -24.41 -29.21
C SER A 44 30.04 -25.72 -28.40
N PHE A 45 30.67 -26.79 -28.92
CA PHE A 45 30.60 -28.14 -28.34
C PHE A 45 31.91 -28.63 -27.68
N GLY A 46 33.03 -27.91 -27.86
CA GLY A 46 34.35 -28.27 -27.33
C GLY A 46 34.84 -29.65 -27.80
N ASN A 47 35.66 -30.34 -26.99
CA ASN A 47 36.25 -31.67 -27.30
C ASN A 47 35.22 -32.82 -27.45
N ARG A 48 33.91 -32.55 -27.51
CA ARG A 48 32.87 -33.54 -27.84
C ARG A 48 32.57 -33.64 -29.34
N TYR A 49 33.31 -32.92 -30.18
CA TYR A 49 33.24 -33.04 -31.63
C TYR A 49 34.23 -34.11 -32.12
N SER A 50 33.72 -35.24 -32.62
CA SER A 50 34.54 -36.24 -33.30
C SER A 50 34.33 -36.14 -34.82
N PRO A 51 35.38 -35.93 -35.64
CA PRO A 51 35.26 -35.76 -37.09
C PRO A 51 34.80 -37.03 -37.82
N GLU A 52 34.78 -38.18 -37.16
CA GLU A 52 34.32 -39.46 -37.74
C GLU A 52 32.79 -39.56 -37.85
N LEU A 53 32.04 -38.72 -37.13
CA LEU A 53 30.59 -38.60 -37.27
C LEU A 53 30.27 -37.49 -38.30
N GLY A 54 30.46 -37.83 -39.58
CA GLY A 54 30.25 -36.92 -40.71
C GLY A 54 28.86 -36.27 -40.71
N LEU A 55 28.83 -34.94 -40.57
CA LEU A 55 27.65 -34.11 -40.82
C LEU A 55 27.48 -33.95 -42.33
N TYR A 56 26.65 -34.79 -42.96
CA TYR A 56 26.26 -34.58 -44.35
C TYR A 56 24.99 -33.70 -44.42
N ALA A 57 25.13 -32.49 -44.96
CA ALA A 57 23.99 -31.73 -45.45
C ALA A 57 23.63 -32.27 -46.85
N TYR A 58 22.55 -33.05 -46.97
CA TYR A 58 22.07 -33.52 -48.27
C TYR A 58 20.78 -32.82 -48.71
N GLY A 59 20.77 -32.45 -49.99
CA GLY A 59 19.59 -32.15 -50.80
C GLY A 59 18.67 -33.38 -51.00
N PRO A 60 17.83 -33.40 -52.04
CA PRO A 60 16.44 -33.83 -51.96
C PRO A 60 16.25 -35.31 -51.55
N PHE A 61 15.28 -35.46 -50.66
CA PHE A 61 14.77 -36.66 -49.99
C PHE A 61 14.36 -37.79 -50.95
N GLN A 62 14.66 -39.05 -50.60
CA GLN A 62 13.96 -40.24 -51.10
C GLN A 62 13.66 -41.23 -49.95
N PRO A 63 12.56 -42.01 -50.02
CA PRO A 63 11.77 -42.39 -48.87
C PRO A 63 12.07 -43.80 -48.32
N GLY A 64 12.09 -43.93 -47.00
CA GLY A 64 12.12 -45.22 -46.31
C GLY A 64 12.60 -45.11 -44.87
N LEU A 65 11.77 -44.58 -43.98
CA LEU A 65 12.04 -44.62 -42.53
C LEU A 65 11.27 -45.80 -41.91
N PRO A 66 11.93 -46.74 -41.21
CA PRO A 66 11.24 -47.77 -40.46
C PRO A 66 10.48 -47.17 -39.27
N GLN A 67 9.29 -47.71 -38.99
CA GLN A 67 8.43 -47.26 -37.90
C GLN A 67 9.01 -47.67 -36.54
N GLY A 68 9.38 -46.69 -35.71
CA GLY A 68 9.83 -46.94 -34.34
C GLY A 68 10.78 -45.90 -33.74
N VAL A 69 10.61 -44.61 -34.01
CA VAL A 69 11.51 -43.56 -33.51
C VAL A 69 11.09 -43.10 -32.11
N ARG A 70 11.92 -43.37 -31.09
CA ARG A 70 11.79 -42.72 -29.77
C ARG A 70 12.81 -41.59 -29.63
N ARG A 71 12.28 -40.37 -29.41
CA ARG A 71 13.02 -39.11 -29.37
C ARG A 71 13.61 -38.84 -27.98
N ALA A 72 14.89 -38.52 -27.91
CA ALA A 72 15.52 -37.84 -26.77
C ALA A 72 16.33 -36.67 -27.34
N THR A 73 16.13 -35.47 -26.80
CA THR A 73 16.61 -34.21 -27.40
C THR A 73 17.66 -33.59 -26.46
N GLN A 74 18.83 -33.24 -26.99
CA GLN A 74 19.79 -32.36 -26.33
C GLN A 74 19.77 -31.02 -27.08
N ARG A 75 19.43 -29.93 -26.38
CA ARG A 75 19.18 -28.59 -26.94
C ARG A 75 20.36 -27.65 -26.66
N ASN A 76 20.82 -26.93 -27.68
CA ASN A 76 21.80 -25.85 -27.55
C ASN A 76 21.37 -24.65 -28.43
N GLU A 77 21.45 -23.42 -27.90
CA GLU A 77 21.06 -22.19 -28.58
C GLU A 77 22.29 -21.45 -29.14
N ALA A 78 22.23 -20.95 -30.39
CA ALA A 78 23.30 -20.14 -30.97
C ALA A 78 22.75 -19.00 -31.86
N GLN A 79 23.44 -17.85 -31.86
CA GLN A 79 23.14 -16.72 -32.75
C GLN A 79 23.92 -16.86 -34.06
N VAL A 80 23.23 -16.78 -35.19
CA VAL A 80 23.84 -16.96 -36.53
C VAL A 80 23.43 -15.81 -37.45
N HIS A 81 24.30 -15.43 -38.39
CA HIS A 81 23.98 -14.43 -39.41
C HIS A 81 23.41 -15.10 -40.65
N ARG A 82 22.29 -14.57 -41.16
CA ARG A 82 21.74 -14.99 -42.46
C ARG A 82 22.66 -14.47 -43.58
N GLN A 83 23.38 -15.36 -44.25
CA GLN A 83 24.38 -15.03 -45.29
C GLN A 83 23.83 -14.12 -46.41
N LEU A 84 22.54 -14.22 -46.74
CA LEU A 84 21.93 -13.46 -47.84
C LEU A 84 21.52 -12.02 -47.47
N SER A 85 21.51 -11.61 -46.20
CA SER A 85 20.99 -10.28 -45.80
C SER A 85 21.70 -9.58 -44.64
N ARG A 86 22.81 -10.12 -44.09
CA ARG A 86 23.45 -9.63 -42.84
C ARG A 86 22.50 -9.53 -41.63
N GLN A 87 21.31 -10.11 -41.70
CA GLN A 87 20.33 -10.12 -40.62
C GLN A 87 20.74 -11.15 -39.55
N ARG A 88 20.74 -10.75 -38.28
CA ARG A 88 20.94 -11.66 -37.14
C ARG A 88 19.68 -12.49 -36.94
N ILE A 89 19.84 -13.81 -36.83
CA ILE A 89 18.77 -14.75 -36.46
C ILE A 89 19.24 -15.59 -35.26
N THR A 90 18.30 -15.99 -34.41
CA THR A 90 18.56 -16.91 -33.31
C THR A 90 18.06 -18.29 -33.71
N VAL A 91 18.94 -19.30 -33.64
CA VAL A 91 18.62 -20.66 -34.09
C VAL A 91 18.79 -21.63 -32.93
N ASP A 92 17.74 -22.43 -32.68
CA ASP A 92 17.79 -23.59 -31.77
C ASP A 92 18.31 -24.79 -32.54
N PHE A 93 19.41 -25.38 -32.07
CA PHE A 93 20.00 -26.57 -32.66
C PHE A 93 19.73 -27.79 -31.78
N SER A 94 19.12 -28.81 -32.38
CA SER A 94 18.84 -30.10 -31.77
C SER A 94 19.55 -31.21 -32.53
N LEU A 95 20.13 -32.16 -31.79
CA LEU A 95 20.68 -33.40 -32.38
C LEU A 95 19.68 -34.53 -32.17
N ILE A 96 19.20 -35.11 -33.28
CA ILE A 96 18.23 -36.20 -33.27
C ILE A 96 18.97 -37.53 -33.47
N PRO A 97 18.99 -38.44 -32.48
CA PRO A 97 19.61 -39.75 -32.64
C PRO A 97 18.77 -40.65 -33.54
N VAL A 98 19.38 -41.14 -34.62
CA VAL A 98 18.83 -42.20 -35.46
C VAL A 98 19.32 -43.53 -34.90
N LYS A 99 18.38 -44.42 -34.57
CA LYS A 99 18.66 -45.70 -33.93
C LYS A 99 18.30 -46.87 -34.85
N ASP A 100 18.98 -47.98 -34.68
CA ASP A 100 18.61 -49.25 -35.31
C ASP A 100 17.44 -49.94 -34.59
N GLN A 101 17.04 -51.11 -35.09
CA GLN A 101 15.96 -51.94 -34.52
C GLN A 101 16.25 -52.49 -33.12
N HIS A 102 17.50 -52.45 -32.65
CA HIS A 102 17.94 -52.87 -31.33
C HIS A 102 18.11 -51.68 -30.36
N GLY A 103 17.86 -50.45 -30.84
CA GLY A 103 17.94 -49.23 -30.05
C GLY A 103 19.33 -48.60 -29.97
N GLN A 104 20.31 -49.09 -30.74
CA GLN A 104 21.67 -48.55 -30.80
C GLN A 104 21.70 -47.31 -31.71
N VAL A 105 22.37 -46.24 -31.27
CA VAL A 105 22.49 -44.99 -32.05
C VAL A 105 23.46 -45.19 -33.20
N LEU A 106 22.98 -45.00 -34.43
CA LEU A 106 23.78 -45.09 -35.65
C LEU A 106 24.45 -43.75 -35.99
N PHE A 107 23.69 -42.66 -35.95
CA PHE A 107 24.19 -41.30 -36.21
C PHE A 107 23.27 -40.22 -35.62
N LEU A 108 23.77 -38.98 -35.56
CA LEU A 108 23.04 -37.81 -35.06
C LEU A 108 22.70 -36.88 -36.23
N LEU A 109 21.42 -36.57 -36.40
CA LEU A 109 20.96 -35.58 -37.39
C LEU A 109 20.87 -34.19 -36.75
N PRO A 110 21.55 -33.17 -37.28
CA PRO A 110 21.38 -31.78 -36.86
C PRO A 110 20.07 -31.21 -37.41
N GLU A 111 19.23 -30.64 -36.54
CA GLU A 111 18.06 -29.84 -36.91
C GLU A 111 18.22 -28.43 -36.33
N GLY A 112 18.14 -27.40 -37.18
CA GLY A 112 18.16 -25.99 -36.77
C GLY A 112 16.78 -25.36 -36.99
N ARG A 113 16.25 -24.66 -35.98
CA ARG A 113 14.98 -23.91 -36.09
C ARG A 113 15.21 -22.44 -35.81
N ASP A 114 14.76 -21.56 -36.71
CA ASP A 114 14.75 -20.12 -36.47
C ASP A 114 13.72 -19.81 -35.37
N ILE A 115 14.20 -19.31 -34.25
CA ILE A 115 13.42 -18.93 -33.07
C ILE A 115 13.49 -17.43 -32.80
N THR A 116 13.93 -16.62 -33.76
CA THR A 116 14.15 -15.17 -33.58
C THR A 116 12.89 -14.47 -33.06
N GLU A 117 11.74 -14.68 -33.70
CA GLU A 117 10.46 -14.09 -33.26
C GLU A 117 10.06 -14.52 -31.84
N LYS A 118 10.34 -15.77 -31.49
CA LYS A 118 10.05 -16.32 -30.16
C LYS A 118 10.90 -15.64 -29.08
N VAL A 119 12.21 -15.53 -29.31
CA VAL A 119 13.15 -14.89 -28.37
C VAL A 119 12.83 -13.40 -28.21
N GLU A 120 12.50 -12.72 -29.30
CA GLU A 120 12.09 -11.31 -29.26
C GLU A 120 10.76 -11.11 -28.51
N ALA A 121 9.78 -12.00 -28.73
CA ALA A 121 8.50 -11.97 -28.01
C ALA A 121 8.70 -12.23 -26.51
N GLU A 122 9.54 -13.20 -26.13
CA GLU A 122 9.88 -13.49 -24.74
C GLU A 122 10.59 -12.31 -24.06
N ALA A 123 11.52 -11.66 -24.77
CA ALA A 123 12.19 -10.45 -24.28
C ALA A 123 11.21 -9.27 -24.09
N LEU A 124 10.25 -9.11 -25.01
CA LEU A 124 9.21 -8.08 -24.91
C LEU A 124 8.28 -8.35 -23.72
N ILE A 125 7.82 -9.60 -23.55
CA ILE A 125 6.99 -10.01 -22.42
C ILE A 125 7.76 -9.77 -21.11
N ALA A 126 9.03 -10.18 -21.03
CA ALA A 126 9.86 -9.94 -19.85
C ALA A 126 9.99 -8.44 -19.54
N ARG A 127 10.17 -7.59 -20.56
CA ARG A 127 10.21 -6.14 -20.39
C ARG A 127 8.87 -5.59 -19.89
N LYS A 128 7.75 -6.00 -20.49
CA LYS A 128 6.41 -5.55 -20.10
C LYS A 128 6.04 -6.02 -18.70
N ASN A 129 6.40 -7.25 -18.33
CA ASN A 129 6.21 -7.76 -16.97
C ASN A 129 7.01 -6.95 -15.94
N ARG A 130 8.25 -6.57 -16.24
CA ARG A 130 9.04 -5.68 -15.36
C ARG A 130 8.41 -4.30 -15.24
N GLU A 131 7.84 -3.76 -16.31
CA GLU A 131 7.13 -2.47 -16.30
C GLU A 131 5.86 -2.55 -15.46
N LEU A 132 5.05 -3.60 -15.64
CA LEU A 132 3.85 -3.86 -14.84
C LEU A 132 4.18 -4.02 -13.35
N GLN A 133 5.24 -4.75 -13.00
CA GLN A 133 5.69 -4.90 -11.62
C GLN A 133 6.07 -3.55 -11.00
N LYS A 134 6.77 -2.68 -11.74
CA LYS A 134 7.08 -1.32 -11.27
C LYS A 134 5.82 -0.49 -11.04
N LEU A 135 4.88 -0.53 -11.99
CA LEU A 135 3.61 0.19 -11.88
C LEU A 135 2.77 -0.31 -10.70
N GLN A 136 2.67 -1.63 -10.51
CA GLN A 136 2.00 -2.25 -9.36
C GLN A 136 2.64 -1.82 -8.05
N ALA A 137 3.98 -1.90 -7.93
CA ALA A 137 4.68 -1.47 -6.73
C ALA A 137 4.47 0.03 -6.43
N THR A 138 4.44 0.89 -7.44
CA THR A 138 4.12 2.31 -7.23
C THR A 138 2.66 2.53 -6.82
N ALA A 139 1.72 1.80 -7.40
CA ALA A 139 0.31 1.89 -7.06
C ALA A 139 0.03 1.37 -5.63
N GLU A 140 0.68 0.27 -5.22
CA GLU A 140 0.61 -0.26 -3.86
C GLU A 140 1.16 0.74 -2.83
N LYS A 141 2.31 1.37 -3.11
CA LYS A 141 2.85 2.43 -2.25
C LYS A 141 1.91 3.61 -2.14
N ALA A 142 1.37 4.10 -3.26
CA ALA A 142 0.41 5.21 -3.26
C ALA A 142 -0.86 4.85 -2.48
N ARG A 143 -1.35 3.62 -2.63
CA ARG A 143 -2.50 3.10 -1.89
C ARG A 143 -2.22 3.01 -0.39
N ALA A 144 -1.07 2.49 0.01
CA ALA A 144 -0.68 2.39 1.42
C ALA A 144 -0.59 3.78 2.08
N VAL A 145 -0.03 4.77 1.39
CA VAL A 145 -0.03 6.17 1.87
C VAL A 145 -1.45 6.71 2.01
N SER A 146 -2.31 6.47 1.02
CA SER A 146 -3.71 6.89 1.07
C SER A 146 -4.49 6.24 2.22
N ASP A 147 -4.29 4.94 2.45
CA ASP A 147 -4.96 4.21 3.53
C ASP A 147 -4.46 4.70 4.90
N ALA A 148 -3.15 4.93 5.07
CA ALA A 148 -2.59 5.49 6.29
C ALA A 148 -3.14 6.89 6.60
N LEU A 149 -3.24 7.76 5.59
CA LEU A 149 -3.82 9.10 5.77
C LEU A 149 -5.31 9.05 6.14
N LEU A 150 -6.06 8.07 5.63
CA LEU A 150 -7.47 7.89 6.01
C LEU A 150 -7.60 7.48 7.48
N LEU A 151 -6.73 6.59 7.94
CA LEU A 151 -6.70 6.11 9.33
C LEU A 151 -6.25 7.19 10.33
N ASN A 152 -5.53 8.22 9.89
CA ASN A 152 -5.21 9.39 10.72
C ASN A 152 -6.43 10.29 10.99
N ILE A 153 -7.54 10.12 10.26
CA ILE A 153 -8.74 10.97 10.35
C ILE A 153 -9.91 10.19 10.95
N LEU A 154 -9.96 8.88 10.74
CA LEU A 154 -11.09 8.05 11.11
C LEU A 154 -10.63 6.76 11.79
N PRO A 155 -11.36 6.29 12.81
CA PRO A 155 -11.08 5.00 13.42
C PRO A 155 -11.13 3.88 12.38
N SER A 156 -10.26 2.87 12.51
CA SER A 156 -10.14 1.77 11.54
C SER A 156 -11.48 1.11 11.17
N PRO A 157 -12.38 0.76 12.11
CA PRO A 157 -13.67 0.15 11.77
C PRO A 157 -14.56 1.08 10.91
N ILE A 158 -14.44 2.38 11.10
CA ILE A 158 -15.22 3.41 10.40
C ILE A 158 -14.63 3.65 8.99
N ALA A 159 -13.30 3.69 8.87
CA ALA A 159 -12.61 3.81 7.60
C ALA A 159 -12.92 2.63 6.65
N GLU A 160 -12.92 1.39 7.15
CA GLU A 160 -13.30 0.21 6.35
C GLU A 160 -14.75 0.28 5.87
N ARG A 161 -15.69 0.69 6.74
CA ARG A 161 -17.10 0.87 6.35
C ARG A 161 -17.27 1.95 5.29
N LEU A 162 -16.48 3.02 5.31
CA LEU A 162 -16.52 4.04 4.26
C LEU A 162 -15.95 3.53 2.94
N LYS A 163 -14.84 2.78 2.97
CA LYS A 163 -14.23 2.18 1.78
C LYS A 163 -15.12 1.15 1.10
N ALA A 164 -15.93 0.42 1.88
CA ALA A 164 -16.86 -0.59 1.37
C ALA A 164 -18.10 0.01 0.66
N ARG A 165 -18.31 1.33 0.72
CA ARG A 165 -19.47 1.96 0.08
C ARG A 165 -19.35 1.97 -1.44
N PRO A 166 -20.44 1.67 -2.18
CA PRO A 166 -20.48 1.99 -3.60
C PRO A 166 -20.31 3.52 -3.73
N GLY A 167 -19.58 3.96 -4.75
CA GLY A 167 -19.13 5.35 -4.89
C GLY A 167 -20.26 6.41 -4.84
N PRO A 168 -19.91 7.71 -4.96
CA PRO A 168 -20.79 8.85 -4.65
C PRO A 168 -22.12 8.96 -5.43
N ALA A 169 -22.42 8.02 -6.32
CA ALA A 169 -23.63 7.96 -7.15
C ALA A 169 -24.79 7.14 -6.56
N SER A 170 -24.60 6.32 -5.52
CA SER A 170 -25.70 5.58 -4.89
C SER A 170 -26.17 6.28 -3.62
N SER A 171 -26.85 7.41 -3.76
CA SER A 171 -27.49 8.07 -2.61
C SER A 171 -28.74 7.28 -2.19
N ARG A 172 -28.61 6.40 -1.19
CA ARG A 172 -29.74 5.93 -0.40
C ARG A 172 -29.63 6.45 1.04
N SER A 173 -30.77 6.69 1.66
CA SER A 173 -30.92 7.18 3.03
C SER A 173 -30.40 6.24 4.14
N HIS A 174 -29.80 5.10 3.78
CA HIS A 174 -29.18 4.14 4.71
C HIS A 174 -27.63 4.24 4.76
N ASP A 175 -27.04 5.23 4.11
CA ASP A 175 -25.58 5.43 4.05
C ASP A 175 -25.04 6.36 5.15
N ILE A 176 -25.71 6.47 6.30
CA ILE A 176 -25.20 7.25 7.44
C ILE A 176 -24.52 6.26 8.39
N ILE A 177 -23.23 6.46 8.68
CA ILE A 177 -22.59 5.77 9.81
C ILE A 177 -23.02 6.53 11.05
N ALA A 178 -23.93 5.95 11.81
CA ALA A 178 -24.40 6.43 13.10
C ALA A 178 -24.67 5.21 13.96
N ASP A 179 -23.73 4.90 14.85
CA ASP A 179 -23.80 3.75 15.73
C ASP A 179 -24.12 4.24 17.16
N HIS A 180 -25.01 3.53 17.85
CA HIS A 180 -25.33 3.81 19.24
C HIS A 180 -24.39 3.05 20.16
N PHE A 181 -23.90 3.72 21.19
CA PHE A 181 -23.08 3.13 22.24
C PHE A 181 -23.72 3.45 23.59
N ASP A 182 -24.09 2.42 24.35
CA ASP A 182 -24.81 2.58 25.61
C ASP A 182 -23.90 3.15 26.72
N GLU A 183 -22.63 2.74 26.73
CA GLU A 183 -21.68 2.99 27.82
C GLU A 183 -20.37 3.57 27.28
N VAL A 184 -20.27 4.90 27.34
CA VAL A 184 -19.09 5.66 26.91
C VAL A 184 -18.72 6.67 27.99
N SER A 185 -17.42 6.90 28.17
CA SER A 185 -16.93 8.02 28.99
C SER A 185 -16.32 9.07 28.09
N VAL A 186 -16.84 10.29 28.18
CA VAL A 186 -16.41 11.44 27.37
C VAL A 186 -15.62 12.39 28.25
N LEU A 187 -14.45 12.81 27.77
CA LEU A 187 -13.55 13.76 28.42
C LEU A 187 -13.46 15.03 27.59
N PHE A 188 -13.58 16.17 28.27
CA PHE A 188 -13.23 17.49 27.76
C PHE A 188 -12.10 18.05 28.62
N ALA A 189 -11.04 18.55 27.99
CA ALA A 189 -9.92 19.21 28.66
C ALA A 189 -9.65 20.57 28.00
N ASP A 190 -9.78 21.65 28.75
CA ASP A 190 -9.72 23.03 28.25
C ASP A 190 -8.58 23.81 28.90
N LEU A 191 -7.89 24.63 28.11
CA LEU A 191 -6.81 25.48 28.63
C LEU A 191 -7.40 26.76 29.26
N VAL A 192 -7.07 26.96 30.53
CA VAL A 192 -7.59 28.11 31.28
C VAL A 192 -7.00 29.41 30.76
N ASP A 193 -7.87 30.41 30.57
CA ASP A 193 -7.52 31.76 30.08
C ASP A 193 -6.72 31.75 28.76
N PHE A 194 -6.89 30.72 27.92
CA PHE A 194 -6.15 30.60 26.67
C PHE A 194 -6.31 31.79 25.73
N THR A 195 -7.48 32.43 25.68
CA THR A 195 -7.70 33.65 24.89
C THR A 195 -6.75 34.78 25.30
N ARG A 196 -6.46 34.93 26.60
CA ARG A 196 -5.50 35.94 27.08
C ARG A 196 -4.07 35.52 26.80
N PHE A 197 -3.75 34.24 26.99
CA PHE A 197 -2.44 33.68 26.70
C PHE A 197 -2.06 33.81 25.21
N SER A 198 -2.97 33.42 24.32
CA SER A 198 -2.79 33.48 22.87
C SER A 198 -2.63 34.90 22.32
N ALA A 199 -3.27 35.90 22.94
CA ALA A 199 -3.14 37.30 22.54
C ALA A 199 -1.71 37.86 22.69
N CYS A 200 -0.87 37.23 23.52
CA CYS A 200 0.52 37.63 23.75
C CYS A 200 1.54 36.87 22.89
N MET A 201 1.09 35.97 22.01
CA MET A 201 1.96 35.14 21.17
C MET A 201 1.74 35.40 19.68
N CYS A 202 2.78 35.19 18.87
CA CYS A 202 2.56 35.17 17.43
C CYS A 202 1.79 33.90 17.03
N PRO A 203 0.92 33.96 16.00
CA PRO A 203 0.08 32.84 15.62
C PRO A 203 0.87 31.55 15.32
N GLU A 204 2.05 31.66 14.72
CA GLU A 204 2.90 30.52 14.36
C GLU A 204 3.45 29.81 15.60
N GLN A 205 3.91 30.57 16.60
CA GLN A 205 4.37 30.03 17.89
C GLN A 205 3.23 29.37 18.65
N LEU A 206 2.04 29.99 18.64
CA LEU A 206 0.85 29.44 19.27
C LEU A 206 0.45 28.10 18.67
N VAL A 207 0.44 28.00 17.34
CA VAL A 207 0.13 26.75 16.63
C VAL A 207 1.18 25.68 16.95
N ALA A 208 2.47 26.02 16.96
CA ALA A 208 3.53 25.07 17.32
C ALA A 208 3.39 24.57 18.76
N LEU A 209 3.07 25.45 19.70
CA LEU A 209 2.84 25.13 21.11
C LEU A 209 1.62 24.20 21.28
N LEU A 210 0.50 24.54 20.66
CA LEU A 210 -0.71 23.70 20.69
C LEU A 210 -0.44 22.33 20.06
N ASN A 211 0.32 22.28 18.96
CA ASN A 211 0.67 21.03 18.32
C ASN A 211 1.51 20.14 19.23
N ASP A 212 2.50 20.67 19.92
CA ASP A 212 3.34 19.89 20.85
C ASP A 212 2.52 19.39 22.06
N LEU A 213 1.71 20.26 22.65
CA LEU A 213 0.84 19.90 23.77
C LEU A 213 -0.19 18.82 23.38
N PHE A 214 -0.91 19.02 22.27
CA PHE A 214 -1.90 18.04 21.82
C PHE A 214 -1.26 16.75 21.31
N SER A 215 -0.06 16.79 20.74
CA SER A 215 0.67 15.55 20.42
C SER A 215 1.01 14.75 21.68
N THR A 216 1.32 15.44 22.79
CA THR A 216 1.52 14.80 24.09
C THR A 216 0.21 14.15 24.59
N PHE A 217 -0.92 14.82 24.43
CA PHE A 217 -2.24 14.24 24.78
C PHE A 217 -2.66 13.10 23.85
N ASP A 218 -2.32 13.16 22.57
CA ASP A 218 -2.56 12.09 21.59
C ASP A 218 -1.85 10.81 22.04
N ALA A 219 -0.58 10.91 22.46
CA ALA A 219 0.18 9.76 22.98
C ALA A 219 -0.43 9.17 24.26
N ILE A 220 -0.93 10.02 25.17
CA ILE A 220 -1.63 9.57 26.39
C ILE A 220 -2.97 8.90 26.02
N THR A 221 -3.68 9.46 25.05
CA THR A 221 -4.95 8.94 24.54
C THR A 221 -4.75 7.52 24.00
N GLU A 222 -3.72 7.31 23.18
CA GLU A 222 -3.33 6.00 22.65
C GLU A 222 -2.93 5.03 23.77
N THR A 223 -2.14 5.49 24.74
CA THR A 223 -1.67 4.67 25.88
C THR A 223 -2.83 4.08 26.68
N HIS A 224 -3.90 4.84 26.88
CA HIS A 224 -5.09 4.38 27.62
C HIS A 224 -6.16 3.73 26.72
N GLY A 225 -5.96 3.74 25.41
CA GLY A 225 -6.90 3.19 24.43
C GLY A 225 -8.20 3.98 24.36
N LEU A 226 -8.11 5.31 24.45
CA LEU A 226 -9.20 6.23 24.13
C LEU A 226 -9.16 6.59 22.65
N GLU A 227 -10.29 7.05 22.13
CA GLU A 227 -10.38 7.65 20.80
C GLU A 227 -10.34 9.18 20.93
N LYS A 228 -9.41 9.82 20.22
CA LYS A 228 -9.44 11.28 20.05
C LYS A 228 -10.59 11.64 19.13
N ILE A 229 -11.52 12.47 19.60
CA ILE A 229 -12.67 12.88 18.78
C ILE A 229 -12.30 14.10 17.95
N LYS A 230 -11.90 15.18 18.61
CA LYS A 230 -11.55 16.45 17.96
C LYS A 230 -10.91 17.42 18.96
N THR A 231 -10.38 18.51 18.41
CA THR A 231 -10.10 19.72 19.17
C THR A 231 -11.13 20.80 18.82
N ILE A 232 -11.48 21.63 19.78
CA ILE A 232 -12.37 22.78 19.62
C ILE A 232 -11.63 24.00 20.13
N GLY A 233 -10.89 24.67 19.25
CA GLY A 233 -9.95 25.71 19.68
C GLY A 233 -8.84 25.08 20.56
N ASP A 234 -8.80 25.48 21.81
CA ASP A 234 -7.90 25.02 22.86
C ASP A 234 -8.44 23.87 23.71
N THR A 235 -9.70 23.47 23.48
CA THR A 235 -10.28 22.30 24.13
C THR A 235 -9.94 21.00 23.40
N TYR A 236 -9.52 19.98 24.13
CA TYR A 236 -9.26 18.62 23.68
C TYR A 236 -10.41 17.68 24.08
N MET A 237 -10.96 16.92 23.13
CA MET A 237 -12.06 15.98 23.36
C MET A 237 -11.66 14.55 23.00
N ALA A 238 -11.85 13.63 23.95
CA ALA A 238 -11.60 12.20 23.77
C ALA A 238 -12.70 11.36 24.42
N ALA A 239 -12.83 10.10 24.01
CA ALA A 239 -13.80 9.17 24.58
C ALA A 239 -13.29 7.73 24.67
N ALA A 240 -13.72 7.02 25.72
CA ALA A 240 -13.52 5.58 25.90
C ALA A 240 -14.85 4.83 25.72
N GLY A 241 -14.80 3.58 25.25
CA GLY A 241 -16.01 2.78 24.99
C GLY A 241 -16.47 2.78 23.53
N LEU A 242 -15.67 3.37 22.63
CA LEU A 242 -15.93 3.45 21.20
C LEU A 242 -14.60 3.50 20.42
N PRO A 243 -14.60 3.20 19.11
CA PRO A 243 -15.69 2.55 18.35
C PRO A 243 -15.90 1.09 18.76
N ILE A 244 -15.05 0.56 19.63
CA ILE A 244 -15.16 -0.78 20.21
C ILE A 244 -15.54 -0.60 21.70
N PRO A 245 -16.69 -1.12 22.15
CA PRO A 245 -17.09 -1.07 23.56
C PRO A 245 -16.08 -1.75 24.46
N ILE A 246 -15.78 -1.13 25.61
CA ILE A 246 -14.89 -1.66 26.64
C ILE A 246 -15.52 -1.42 28.03
N PRO A 247 -15.47 -2.41 28.94
CA PRO A 247 -16.15 -2.32 30.24
C PRO A 247 -15.46 -1.36 31.22
N ASP A 248 -14.17 -1.10 31.05
CA ASP A 248 -13.34 -0.25 31.91
C ASP A 248 -13.19 1.18 31.36
N HIS A 249 -14.13 1.62 30.52
CA HIS A 249 -14.10 2.92 29.85
C HIS A 249 -13.91 4.11 30.81
N ALA A 250 -14.64 4.12 31.94
CA ALA A 250 -14.52 5.18 32.95
C ALA A 250 -13.15 5.19 33.63
N VAL A 251 -12.61 4.02 33.96
CA VAL A 251 -11.29 3.85 34.58
C VAL A 251 -10.19 4.40 33.68
N ARG A 252 -10.19 3.99 32.39
CA ARG A 252 -9.21 4.47 31.40
C ARG A 252 -9.28 5.98 31.21
N THR A 253 -10.49 6.53 31.16
CA THR A 253 -10.71 7.98 31.02
C THR A 253 -10.19 8.74 32.25
N ALA A 254 -10.45 8.24 33.46
CA ALA A 254 -9.93 8.82 34.70
C ALA A 254 -8.41 8.76 34.78
N GLN A 255 -7.82 7.64 34.38
CA GLN A 255 -6.37 7.47 34.32
C GLN A 255 -5.72 8.43 33.33
N MET A 256 -6.28 8.56 32.12
CA MET A 256 -5.85 9.54 31.12
C MET A 256 -5.93 10.97 31.66
N ALA A 257 -7.03 11.35 32.30
CA ALA A 257 -7.21 12.71 32.83
C ALA A 257 -6.13 13.09 33.85
N LEU A 258 -5.75 12.15 34.72
CA LEU A 258 -4.66 12.35 35.67
C LEU A 258 -3.31 12.49 34.96
N ASP A 259 -3.02 11.62 33.99
CA ASP A 259 -1.78 11.68 33.21
C ASP A 259 -1.69 12.97 32.37
N MET A 260 -2.80 13.53 31.92
CA MET A 260 -2.83 14.84 31.24
C MET A 260 -2.42 15.99 32.16
N LEU A 261 -2.83 15.96 33.44
CA LEU A 261 -2.41 16.98 34.41
C LEU A 261 -0.90 16.86 34.70
N ASP A 262 -0.39 15.65 34.87
CA ASP A 262 1.03 15.39 35.09
C ASP A 262 1.86 15.83 33.87
N ALA A 263 1.43 15.46 32.66
CA ALA A 263 2.08 15.85 31.42
C ALA A 263 2.07 17.37 31.17
N LEU A 264 1.00 18.08 31.55
CA LEU A 264 0.96 19.53 31.46
C LEU A 264 1.99 20.19 32.40
N GLN A 265 2.19 19.65 33.61
CA GLN A 265 3.22 20.16 34.51
C GLN A 265 4.61 19.99 33.89
N ASP A 266 4.88 18.85 33.28
CA ASP A 266 6.15 18.58 32.60
C ASP A 266 6.34 19.49 31.38
N PHE A 267 5.27 19.70 30.60
CA PHE A 267 5.25 20.64 29.49
C PHE A 267 5.56 22.07 29.95
N ASN A 268 4.89 22.55 30.99
CA ASN A 268 5.12 23.86 31.58
C ASN A 268 6.58 24.06 32.01
N ARG A 269 7.21 23.04 32.61
CA ARG A 269 8.63 23.09 33.00
C ARG A 269 9.57 23.17 31.79
N ARG A 270 9.25 22.47 30.69
CA ARG A 270 10.06 22.49 29.46
C ARG A 270 9.94 23.79 28.67
N HIS A 271 8.76 24.40 28.67
CA HIS A 271 8.44 25.57 27.85
C HIS A 271 8.38 26.89 28.63
N GLU A 272 8.67 26.87 29.93
CA GLU A 272 8.60 28.05 30.81
C GLU A 272 7.21 28.73 30.78
N HIS A 273 6.17 27.92 30.82
CA HIS A 273 4.78 28.37 30.83
C HIS A 273 4.07 27.98 32.12
N LEU A 274 2.94 28.63 32.39
CA LEU A 274 2.07 28.36 33.54
C LEU A 274 0.67 28.01 33.06
N LEU A 275 0.57 27.16 32.05
CA LEU A 275 -0.70 26.68 31.52
C LEU A 275 -1.42 25.85 32.59
N GLN A 276 -2.74 25.97 32.64
CA GLN A 276 -3.58 25.20 33.54
C GLN A 276 -4.73 24.58 32.75
N LEU A 277 -5.18 23.41 33.18
CA LEU A 277 -6.30 22.71 32.56
C LEU A 277 -7.53 22.76 33.47
N ARG A 278 -8.70 22.79 32.85
CA ARG A 278 -9.94 22.29 33.43
C ARG A 278 -10.30 21.00 32.72
N ILE A 279 -10.63 19.95 33.46
CA ILE A 279 -11.02 18.67 32.87
C ILE A 279 -12.39 18.28 33.40
N GLY A 280 -13.29 17.91 32.49
CA GLY A 280 -14.63 17.40 32.77
C GLY A 280 -14.84 16.02 32.18
N ILE A 281 -15.41 15.12 32.97
CA ILE A 281 -15.75 13.76 32.52
C ILE A 281 -17.20 13.45 32.86
N HIS A 282 -17.90 12.86 31.90
CA HIS A 282 -19.22 12.29 32.11
C HIS A 282 -19.35 10.96 31.37
N SER A 283 -20.16 10.04 31.92
CA SER A 283 -20.40 8.71 31.35
C SER A 283 -21.87 8.51 31.05
N GLY A 284 -22.17 7.90 29.90
CA GLY A 284 -23.52 7.60 29.45
C GLY A 284 -23.55 7.19 27.99
N SER A 285 -24.76 7.13 27.41
CA SER A 285 -24.93 6.72 26.02
C SER A 285 -24.64 7.84 25.04
N VAL A 286 -24.15 7.48 23.86
CA VAL A 286 -23.89 8.40 22.75
C VAL A 286 -24.28 7.76 21.42
N VAL A 287 -24.48 8.61 20.43
CA VAL A 287 -24.46 8.21 19.02
C VAL A 287 -23.15 8.72 18.44
N ALA A 288 -22.34 7.83 17.89
CA ALA A 288 -21.11 8.20 17.20
C ALA A 288 -21.26 7.94 15.70
N GLY A 289 -20.68 8.79 14.87
CA GLY A 289 -20.99 8.73 13.44
C GLY A 289 -20.18 9.66 12.58
N VAL A 290 -20.30 9.48 11.26
CA VAL A 290 -19.58 10.28 10.27
C VAL A 290 -20.53 11.23 9.57
N ILE A 291 -20.24 12.53 9.65
CA ILE A 291 -20.95 13.59 8.91
C ILE A 291 -20.09 14.16 7.78
N GLY A 292 -20.75 14.67 6.75
CA GLY A 292 -20.13 15.36 5.62
C GLY A 292 -20.07 14.51 4.34
N LYS A 293 -20.04 15.17 3.19
CA LYS A 293 -19.92 14.52 1.86
C LYS A 293 -18.51 14.61 1.25
N ARG A 294 -17.65 15.47 1.81
CA ARG A 294 -16.30 15.78 1.28
C ARG A 294 -15.27 15.92 2.39
N LYS A 295 -15.62 16.61 3.47
CA LYS A 295 -14.84 16.67 4.72
C LYS A 295 -15.54 15.78 5.73
N PHE A 296 -15.20 14.49 5.74
CA PHE A 296 -15.75 13.56 6.72
C PHE A 296 -15.26 13.96 8.11
N THR A 297 -16.15 13.94 9.09
CA THR A 297 -15.83 14.14 10.50
C THR A 297 -16.52 13.04 11.29
N TYR A 298 -15.73 12.23 12.00
CA TYR A 298 -16.26 11.34 13.01
C TYR A 298 -16.47 12.13 14.29
N ASP A 299 -17.68 12.08 14.85
CA ASP A 299 -18.04 12.90 16.01
C ASP A 299 -19.05 12.16 16.90
N LEU A 300 -19.31 12.73 18.08
CA LEU A 300 -20.25 12.21 19.07
C LEU A 300 -21.44 13.16 19.24
N TRP A 301 -22.63 12.56 19.39
CA TRP A 301 -23.86 13.26 19.67
C TRP A 301 -24.60 12.60 20.83
N GLY A 302 -25.29 13.42 21.62
CA GLY A 302 -26.09 12.97 22.76
C GLY A 302 -25.95 13.90 23.95
N GLU A 303 -26.84 13.72 24.93
CA GLU A 303 -26.81 14.47 26.18
C GLU A 303 -25.49 14.27 26.92
N THR A 304 -24.93 13.06 26.88
CA THR A 304 -23.64 12.72 27.51
C THR A 304 -22.51 13.67 27.11
N VAL A 305 -22.43 14.04 25.82
CA VAL A 305 -21.41 14.96 25.31
C VAL A 305 -21.60 16.36 25.87
N ASN A 306 -22.84 16.84 25.91
CA ASN A 306 -23.16 18.16 26.48
C ASN A 306 -22.87 18.18 27.98
N THR A 307 -23.28 17.15 28.73
CA THR A 307 -22.99 17.05 30.17
C THR A 307 -21.49 17.01 30.44
N ALA A 308 -20.70 16.25 29.68
CA ALA A 308 -19.24 16.22 29.81
C ALA A 308 -18.61 17.62 29.61
N SER A 309 -19.04 18.35 28.58
CA SER A 309 -18.61 19.73 28.35
C SER A 309 -19.04 20.68 29.49
N ARG A 310 -20.20 20.43 30.14
CA ARG A 310 -20.60 21.18 31.34
C ARG A 310 -19.77 20.83 32.56
N MET A 311 -19.33 19.59 32.71
CA MET A 311 -18.42 19.19 33.77
C MET A 311 -17.08 19.90 33.66
N GLU A 312 -16.59 20.14 32.44
CA GLU A 312 -15.37 20.90 32.19
C GLU A 312 -15.59 22.39 32.49
N SER A 313 -16.58 23.01 31.83
CA SER A 313 -16.77 24.47 31.89
C SER A 313 -17.18 24.99 33.27
N HIS A 314 -17.85 24.18 34.09
CA HIS A 314 -18.15 24.49 35.50
C HIS A 314 -17.11 23.92 36.47
N GLY A 315 -16.08 23.25 35.94
CA GLY A 315 -14.97 22.68 36.68
C GLY A 315 -14.10 23.74 37.35
N VAL A 316 -13.25 23.28 38.27
CA VAL A 316 -12.27 24.13 38.95
C VAL A 316 -10.93 23.96 38.26
N VAL A 317 -10.22 25.08 38.11
CA VAL A 317 -8.89 25.11 37.49
C VAL A 317 -7.93 24.15 38.17
N GLY A 318 -7.19 23.38 37.37
CA GLY A 318 -6.23 22.37 37.83
C GLY A 318 -6.88 21.13 38.43
N ARG A 319 -8.19 20.96 38.30
CA ARG A 319 -8.92 19.79 38.82
C ARG A 319 -9.68 19.07 37.73
N ILE A 320 -9.92 17.78 37.99
CA ILE A 320 -10.77 16.92 37.15
C ILE A 320 -12.12 16.81 37.83
N GLN A 321 -13.16 17.33 37.19
CA GLN A 321 -14.54 17.19 37.64
C GLN A 321 -15.21 16.00 36.94
N ILE A 322 -15.94 15.21 37.73
CA ILE A 322 -16.73 14.09 37.24
C ILE A 322 -18.16 14.16 37.78
N SER A 323 -19.13 13.63 37.04
CA SER A 323 -20.50 13.45 37.52
C SER A 323 -20.67 12.17 38.34
N ASP A 324 -21.82 12.01 39.01
CA ASP A 324 -22.22 10.73 39.63
C ASP A 324 -22.13 9.53 38.67
N ALA A 325 -22.64 9.68 37.45
CA ALA A 325 -22.61 8.58 36.46
C ALA A 325 -21.20 8.04 36.20
N THR A 326 -20.18 8.91 36.13
CA THR A 326 -18.78 8.47 36.02
C THR A 326 -18.29 7.88 37.34
N ARG A 327 -18.58 8.53 38.48
CA ARG A 327 -18.18 8.06 39.82
C ARG A 327 -18.68 6.64 40.11
N GLU A 328 -19.89 6.29 39.70
CA GLU A 328 -20.48 4.95 39.88
C GLU A 328 -19.77 3.87 39.08
N ARG A 329 -19.06 4.25 38.01
CA ARG A 329 -18.29 3.36 37.12
C ARG A 329 -16.80 3.34 37.45
N LEU A 330 -16.38 4.13 38.44
CA LEU A 330 -15.03 4.08 38.98
C LEU A 330 -14.99 3.15 40.19
N ASP A 331 -13.88 2.46 40.33
CA ASP A 331 -13.60 1.62 41.49
C ASP A 331 -12.76 2.36 42.55
N ASP A 332 -12.38 1.63 43.59
CA ASP A 332 -11.68 2.11 44.77
C ASP A 332 -10.21 2.48 44.53
N ARG A 333 -9.69 2.31 43.31
CA ARG A 333 -8.35 2.74 42.90
C ARG A 333 -8.22 4.25 42.77
N PHE A 334 -9.33 5.00 42.79
CA PHE A 334 -9.32 6.45 42.62
C PHE A 334 -9.68 7.19 43.91
N LEU A 335 -9.00 8.31 44.15
CA LEU A 335 -9.31 9.24 45.23
C LEU A 335 -10.34 10.25 44.73
N LEU A 336 -11.56 10.16 45.24
CA LEU A 336 -12.66 11.06 44.89
C LEU A 336 -13.02 11.95 46.08
N GLN A 337 -13.17 13.25 45.81
CA GLN A 337 -13.64 14.23 46.78
C GLN A 337 -15.01 14.75 46.33
N GLU A 338 -16.01 14.68 47.20
CA GLU A 338 -17.33 15.25 46.90
C GLU A 338 -17.23 16.77 46.73
N ARG A 339 -17.79 17.29 45.63
CA ARG A 339 -17.94 18.73 45.40
C ARG A 339 -19.33 19.21 45.83
N GLY A 340 -20.33 18.34 45.71
CA GLY A 340 -21.73 18.63 45.98
C GLY A 340 -22.50 19.00 44.71
N LEU A 341 -23.67 19.63 44.91
CA LEU A 341 -24.56 20.04 43.82
C LEU A 341 -24.07 21.32 43.15
N ILE A 342 -24.01 21.29 41.82
CA ILE A 342 -23.78 22.48 40.98
C ILE A 342 -25.00 22.73 40.10
N ASP A 343 -25.35 24.00 39.91
CA ASP A 343 -26.40 24.37 38.96
C ASP A 343 -25.80 24.55 37.57
N VAL A 344 -26.25 23.74 36.63
CA VAL A 344 -25.81 23.75 35.23
C VAL A 344 -26.91 24.39 34.40
N LYS A 345 -26.62 25.56 33.83
CA LYS A 345 -27.59 26.35 33.06
C LYS A 345 -28.28 25.50 31.99
N GLY A 346 -29.60 25.38 32.11
CA GLY A 346 -30.46 24.66 31.17
C GLY A 346 -30.49 23.13 31.35
N MET A 347 -29.82 22.60 32.37
CA MET A 347 -29.78 21.16 32.67
C MET A 347 -30.13 20.83 34.13
N GLY A 348 -30.21 21.84 35.00
CA GLY A 348 -30.58 21.68 36.41
C GLY A 348 -29.38 21.37 37.29
N GLN A 349 -29.65 20.77 38.45
CA GLN A 349 -28.61 20.49 39.44
C GLN A 349 -27.93 19.14 39.18
N PHE A 350 -26.60 19.15 39.17
CA PHE A 350 -25.77 17.96 39.06
C PHE A 350 -24.98 17.76 40.33
N HIS A 351 -25.02 16.55 40.86
CA HIS A 351 -24.11 16.16 41.92
C HIS A 351 -22.77 15.73 41.30
N THR A 352 -21.68 16.26 41.88
CA THR A 352 -20.36 16.23 41.26
C THR A 352 -19.24 15.91 42.25
N TRP A 353 -18.15 15.41 41.70
CA TRP A 353 -16.97 14.98 42.42
C TRP A 353 -15.71 15.50 41.75
N PHE A 354 -14.65 15.65 42.54
CA PHE A 354 -13.30 15.85 42.03
C PHE A 354 -12.52 14.54 42.06
N LEU A 355 -11.99 14.14 40.91
CA LEU A 355 -10.97 13.11 40.84
C LEU A 355 -9.63 13.73 41.22
N SER A 356 -9.08 13.32 42.37
CA SER A 356 -7.92 13.95 43.00
C SER A 356 -6.62 13.15 42.84
N GLY A 357 -6.70 11.88 42.45
CA GLY A 357 -5.51 11.05 42.26
C GLY A 357 -5.80 9.56 42.27
N ARG A 358 -4.72 8.79 42.24
CA ARG A 358 -4.72 7.33 42.38
C ARG A 358 -4.56 6.99 43.85
N ARG A 359 -5.33 6.03 44.35
CA ARG A 359 -5.09 5.43 45.66
C ARG A 359 -3.84 4.57 45.52
N CYS A 360 -2.81 4.85 46.32
CA CYS A 360 -1.69 3.93 46.45
C CYS A 360 -2.23 2.61 47.00
N VAL A 361 -2.10 1.54 46.21
CA VAL A 361 -2.44 0.16 46.61
C VAL A 361 -1.21 -0.50 47.21
#